data_AF-A0A820HMM4-F1
#
_entry.id   AF-A0A820HMM4-F1
#
_cell.length_a   1.000
_cell.length_b   1.000
_cell.length_c   1.000
_cell.angle_alpha   90.00
_cell.angle_beta   90.00
_cell.angle_gamma   90.00
#
_symmetry.space_group_name_H-M   'P 1'
#
loop_
_entity.id
_entity.type
_entity.pdbx_description
1 polymer ?
#
loop_
_entity_poly.entity_id
_entity_poly.type
_entity_poly.pdbx_seq_one_letter_code
_entity_poly.pdbx_strand_id
1 'polypeptide(L)'
;MDTFKLFMTDKILNEIIFHTNRYAERYLHQQEQKRSECGDSQTILFQWKDLDHAELEAFLGLLIQSGIGHNNHESITQLWDISDSLPIYQATMSSHRFRDLLRFLRFDDRQRRDKSDRLAPIWFILECFTQQLPRHFTSSENLTIDEQLVPFRGRCSFVQYMPEKPSNMD
;
A
#
# COMPACT_ATOMS: atom_id res chain seq x y z
N MET A 1 -13.69 8.04 11.37
CA MET A 1 -12.38 8.34 10.74
C MET A 1 -11.38 8.86 11.76
N ASP A 2 -11.81 9.70 12.71
CA ASP A 2 -10.92 10.35 13.69
C ASP A 2 -10.03 9.39 14.49
N THR A 3 -10.57 8.25 14.94
CA THR A 3 -9.76 7.22 15.65
C THR A 3 -8.65 6.64 14.77
N PHE A 4 -8.89 6.43 13.48
CA PHE A 4 -7.87 5.91 12.56
C PHE A 4 -6.73 6.91 12.37
N LYS A 5 -7.06 8.20 12.30
CA LYS A 5 -6.10 9.30 12.13
C LYS A 5 -5.17 9.50 13.34
N LEU A 6 -5.53 8.98 14.52
CA LEU A 6 -4.62 8.95 15.67
C LEU A 6 -3.37 8.12 15.40
N PHE A 7 -3.49 7.06 14.58
CA PHE A 7 -2.38 6.16 14.27
C PHE A 7 -1.82 6.42 12.87
N MET A 8 -2.70 6.59 11.88
CA MET A 8 -2.35 6.96 10.49
C MET A 8 -2.39 8.47 10.33
N THR A 9 -1.42 9.13 10.95
CA THR A 9 -1.30 10.59 11.00
C THR A 9 -1.08 11.22 9.62
N ASP A 10 -1.36 12.52 9.48
CA ASP A 10 -1.08 13.27 8.24
C ASP A 10 0.40 13.20 7.83
N LYS A 11 1.32 13.10 8.81
CA LYS A 11 2.74 12.91 8.52
C LYS A 11 2.98 11.61 7.74
N ILE A 12 2.35 10.51 8.17
CA ILE A 12 2.44 9.21 7.50
C ILE A 12 1.80 9.29 6.11
N LEU A 13 0.60 9.85 6.02
CA LEU A 13 -0.12 9.96 4.75
C LEU A 13 0.63 10.81 3.73
N ASN A 14 1.19 11.95 4.15
CA ASN A 14 1.98 12.84 3.29
C ASN A 14 3.26 12.16 2.78
N GLU A 15 3.91 11.34 3.61
CA GLU A 15 5.09 10.59 3.20
C GLU A 15 4.75 9.55 2.11
N ILE A 16 3.63 8.84 2.28
CA ILE A 16 3.12 7.87 1.30
C ILE A 16 2.81 8.58 -0.01
N ILE A 17 2.07 9.69 0.04
CA ILE A 17 1.70 10.51 -1.12
C ILE A 17 2.96 10.95 -1.88
N PHE A 18 3.91 11.55 -1.16
CA PHE A 18 5.13 12.08 -1.73
C PHE A 18 5.93 11.01 -2.48
N HIS A 19 6.22 9.87 -1.85
CA HIS A 19 7.01 8.83 -2.52
C HIS A 19 6.26 8.10 -3.62
N THR A 20 4.93 7.94 -3.47
CA THR A 20 4.10 7.32 -4.51
C THR A 20 4.08 8.15 -5.79
N ASN A 21 3.83 9.46 -5.69
CA ASN A 21 3.83 10.37 -6.84
C ASN A 21 5.21 10.43 -7.49
N ARG A 22 6.26 10.66 -6.69
CA ARG A 22 7.63 10.70 -7.19
C ARG A 22 8.07 9.42 -7.88
N TYR A 23 7.61 8.26 -7.41
CA TYR A 23 7.89 6.98 -8.06
C TYR A 23 7.12 6.83 -9.39
N ALA A 24 5.84 7.21 -9.44
CA ALA A 24 5.04 7.16 -10.65
C ALA A 24 5.62 8.05 -11.77
N GLU A 25 5.97 9.30 -11.45
CA GLU A 25 6.64 10.23 -12.37
C GLU A 25 7.93 9.63 -12.96
N ARG A 26 8.81 9.13 -12.09
CA ARG A 26 10.08 8.50 -12.50
C ARG A 26 9.85 7.28 -13.40
N TYR A 27 8.84 6.47 -13.07
CA TYR A 27 8.52 5.29 -13.85
C TYR A 27 8.04 5.66 -15.26
N LEU A 28 7.16 6.66 -15.38
CA LEU A 28 6.64 7.10 -16.68
C LEU A 28 7.74 7.73 -17.53
N HIS A 29 8.57 8.59 -16.96
CA HIS A 29 9.70 9.19 -17.66
C HIS A 29 10.67 8.13 -18.19
N GLN A 30 10.94 7.06 -17.42
CA GLN A 30 11.78 5.96 -17.90
C GLN A 30 11.13 5.17 -19.05
N GLN A 31 9.80 5.05 -19.07
CA GLN A 31 9.08 4.38 -20.14
C GLN A 31 9.05 5.22 -21.42
N GLU A 32 8.94 6.54 -21.30
CA GLU A 32 9.06 7.50 -22.39
C GLU A 32 10.42 7.39 -23.08
N GLN A 33 11.50 7.46 -22.29
CA GLN A 33 12.87 7.37 -22.80
C GLN A 33 13.13 6.06 -23.56
N LYS A 34 12.75 4.92 -22.99
CA LYS A 34 12.90 3.61 -23.64
C LYS A 34 12.11 3.50 -24.94
N ARG A 35 10.98 4.19 -25.06
CA ARG A 35 10.15 4.18 -26.27
C ARG A 35 10.70 5.06 -27.37
N SER A 36 11.22 6.23 -27.02
CA SER A 36 11.94 7.09 -27.97
C SER A 36 13.13 6.36 -28.59
N GLU A 37 13.81 5.50 -27.83
CA GLU A 37 14.90 4.65 -28.32
C GLU A 37 14.41 3.54 -29.28
N CYS A 38 13.22 2.98 -29.08
CA CYS A 38 12.69 1.87 -29.90
C CYS A 38 11.81 2.30 -31.09
N GLY A 39 11.61 3.61 -31.29
CA GLY A 39 10.88 4.16 -32.45
C GLY A 39 9.35 3.96 -32.43
N ASP A 40 8.78 3.52 -31.31
CA ASP A 40 7.34 3.26 -31.19
C ASP A 40 6.58 4.50 -30.70
N SER A 41 6.08 5.31 -31.64
CA SER A 41 5.46 6.62 -31.39
C SER A 41 3.92 6.62 -31.38
N GLN A 42 3.25 5.47 -31.57
CA GLN A 42 1.81 5.45 -31.88
C GLN A 42 0.86 5.24 -30.68
N THR A 43 1.36 4.93 -29.47
CA THR A 43 0.49 4.71 -28.30
C THR A 43 0.56 5.89 -27.32
N ILE A 44 -0.57 6.54 -27.02
CA ILE A 44 -0.69 7.56 -25.97
C ILE A 44 -0.28 6.94 -24.63
N LEU A 45 0.68 7.55 -23.95
CA LEU A 45 1.08 7.10 -22.63
C LEU A 45 0.02 7.46 -21.59
N PHE A 46 -0.18 6.54 -20.66
CA PHE A 46 -0.94 6.82 -19.45
C PHE A 46 -0.30 8.01 -18.72
N GLN A 47 -1.11 9.04 -18.47
CA GLN A 47 -0.70 10.22 -17.69
C GLN A 47 -1.01 9.97 -16.21
N TRP A 48 0.00 10.03 -15.37
CA TRP A 48 -0.19 9.96 -13.92
C TRP A 48 -0.91 11.22 -13.44
N LYS A 49 -2.06 11.04 -12.79
CA LYS A 49 -2.65 12.04 -11.91
C LYS A 49 -2.01 11.88 -10.54
N ASP A 50 -1.49 12.98 -9.99
CA ASP A 50 -0.97 12.96 -8.63
C ASP A 50 -2.01 12.48 -7.63
N LEU A 51 -1.58 11.57 -6.78
CA LEU A 51 -2.28 11.11 -5.60
C LEU A 51 -2.38 12.28 -4.63
N ASP A 52 -3.60 12.58 -4.21
CA ASP A 52 -3.87 13.55 -3.15
C ASP A 52 -4.33 12.83 -1.86
N HIS A 53 -4.54 13.62 -0.81
CA HIS A 53 -4.91 13.09 0.51
C HIS A 53 -6.28 12.39 0.49
N ALA A 54 -7.28 13.01 -0.15
CA ALA A 54 -8.63 12.44 -0.23
C ALA A 54 -8.65 11.12 -1.02
N GLU A 55 -7.87 11.03 -2.10
CA GLU A 55 -7.75 9.83 -2.92
C GLU A 55 -6.99 8.72 -2.18
N LEU A 56 -5.94 9.04 -1.41
CA LEU A 56 -5.27 8.06 -0.57
C LEU A 56 -6.20 7.54 0.54
N GLU A 57 -6.95 8.41 1.21
CA GLU A 57 -7.93 8.00 2.21
C GLU A 57 -9.02 7.12 1.61
N ALA A 58 -9.53 7.48 0.43
CA ALA A 58 -10.48 6.67 -0.32
C ALA A 58 -9.92 5.29 -0.67
N PHE A 59 -8.66 5.23 -1.12
CA PHE A 59 -7.96 3.96 -1.41
C PHE A 59 -7.82 3.08 -0.17
N LEU A 60 -7.36 3.65 0.95
CA LEU A 60 -7.26 2.94 2.22
C LEU A 60 -8.63 2.47 2.73
N GLY A 61 -9.67 3.29 2.55
CA GLY A 61 -11.05 2.94 2.85
C GLY A 61 -11.53 1.71 2.09
N LEU A 62 -11.22 1.62 0.79
CA LEU A 62 -11.53 0.43 0.00
C LEU A 62 -10.76 -0.82 0.46
N LEU A 63 -9.49 -0.69 0.87
CA LEU A 63 -8.73 -1.81 1.44
C LEU A 63 -9.35 -2.31 2.76
N ILE A 64 -9.76 -1.40 3.63
CA ILE A 64 -10.47 -1.73 4.87
C ILE A 64 -11.80 -2.41 4.54
N GLN A 65 -12.56 -1.88 3.58
CA GLN A 65 -13.83 -2.46 3.14
C GLN A 65 -13.66 -3.88 2.60
N SER A 66 -12.59 -4.15 1.81
CA SER A 66 -12.29 -5.50 1.33
C SER A 66 -11.96 -6.46 2.48
N GLY A 67 -11.27 -5.99 3.52
CA GLY A 67 -11.00 -6.77 4.73
C GLY A 67 -12.28 -7.10 5.51
N ILE A 68 -13.17 -6.12 5.72
CA ILE A 68 -14.46 -6.30 6.39
C ILE A 68 -15.35 -7.28 5.61
N GLY A 69 -15.36 -7.18 4.29
CA GLY A 69 -16.14 -8.06 3.42
C GLY A 69 -15.54 -9.45 3.21
N HIS A 70 -14.37 -9.76 3.77
CA HIS A 70 -13.61 -11.00 3.48
C HIS A 70 -13.32 -11.21 1.97
N ASN A 71 -13.25 -10.12 1.21
CA ASN A 71 -13.03 -10.15 -0.24
C ASN A 71 -11.55 -9.98 -0.61
N ASN A 72 -10.65 -10.25 0.33
CA ASN A 72 -9.20 -10.07 0.17
C ASN A 72 -8.56 -11.04 -0.83
N HIS A 73 -9.28 -12.07 -1.26
CA HIS A 73 -8.88 -13.01 -2.31
C HIS A 73 -9.61 -12.79 -3.63
N GLU A 74 -10.61 -11.90 -3.66
CA GLU A 74 -11.34 -11.59 -4.88
C GLU A 74 -10.46 -10.79 -5.84
N SER A 75 -10.60 -11.07 -7.13
CA SER A 75 -9.88 -10.29 -8.13
C SER A 75 -10.44 -8.85 -8.17
N ILE A 76 -9.59 -7.89 -8.55
CA ILE A 76 -10.02 -6.49 -8.72
C ILE A 76 -11.16 -6.38 -9.75
N THR A 77 -11.22 -7.28 -10.73
CA THR A 77 -12.31 -7.31 -11.71
C THR A 77 -13.63 -7.66 -11.04
N GLN A 78 -13.65 -8.68 -10.16
CA GLN A 78 -14.85 -9.05 -9.40
C GLN A 78 -15.24 -7.97 -8.39
N LEU A 79 -14.28 -7.36 -7.70
CA LEU A 79 -14.53 -6.25 -6.76
C LEU A 79 -15.16 -5.02 -7.41
N TRP A 80 -15.03 -4.87 -8.73
CA TRP A 80 -15.65 -3.79 -9.52
C TRP A 80 -16.77 -4.27 -10.43
N ASP A 81 -17.24 -5.51 -10.28
CA ASP A 81 -18.35 -6.05 -11.06
C ASP A 81 -19.70 -5.43 -10.61
N ILE A 82 -20.53 -4.97 -11.55
CA ILE A 82 -21.78 -4.26 -11.21
C ILE A 82 -22.82 -5.19 -10.58
N SER A 83 -22.82 -6.47 -10.98
CA SER A 83 -23.80 -7.45 -10.49
C SER A 83 -23.46 -7.97 -9.10
N ASP A 84 -22.18 -8.22 -8.85
CA ASP A 84 -21.75 -9.04 -7.71
C ASP A 84 -20.96 -8.26 -6.65
N SER A 85 -20.57 -7.00 -6.92
CA SER A 85 -19.79 -6.19 -5.98
C SER A 85 -20.61 -5.16 -5.21
N LEU A 86 -20.05 -4.68 -4.10
CA LEU A 86 -20.63 -3.56 -3.38
C LEU A 86 -20.50 -2.27 -4.20
N PRO A 87 -21.58 -1.47 -4.38
CA PRO A 87 -21.54 -0.24 -5.16
C PRO A 87 -20.47 0.77 -4.72
N ILE A 88 -20.01 0.67 -3.46
CA ILE A 88 -18.97 1.54 -2.89
C ILE A 88 -17.66 1.50 -3.66
N TYR A 89 -17.26 0.36 -4.25
CA TYR A 89 -16.00 0.26 -4.99
C TYR A 89 -16.01 1.19 -6.22
N GLN A 90 -17.05 1.08 -7.04
CA GLN A 90 -17.21 1.90 -8.24
C GLN A 90 -17.52 3.36 -7.93
N ALA A 91 -18.29 3.62 -6.86
CA ALA A 91 -18.62 4.97 -6.43
C ALA A 91 -17.39 5.73 -5.88
N THR A 92 -16.37 5.02 -5.38
CA THR A 92 -15.20 5.62 -4.75
C THR A 92 -14.09 5.93 -5.76
N MET A 93 -13.71 4.97 -6.61
CA MET A 93 -12.72 5.18 -7.67
C MET A 93 -12.83 4.13 -8.77
N SER A 94 -12.20 4.38 -9.92
CA SER A 94 -12.19 3.40 -11.01
C SER A 94 -11.28 2.20 -10.71
N SER A 95 -11.60 1.03 -11.25
CA SER A 95 -10.76 -0.17 -11.12
C SER A 95 -9.36 0.02 -11.70
N HIS A 96 -9.22 0.86 -12.73
CA HIS A 96 -7.93 1.24 -13.30
C HIS A 96 -7.10 2.05 -12.30
N ARG A 97 -7.69 3.09 -11.71
CA ARG A 97 -6.99 3.91 -10.72
C ARG A 97 -6.58 3.09 -9.49
N PHE A 98 -7.46 2.21 -8.99
CA PHE A 98 -7.12 1.33 -7.88
C PHE A 98 -5.93 0.40 -8.19
N ARG A 99 -5.88 -0.18 -9.40
CA ARG A 99 -4.73 -0.99 -9.88
C ARG A 99 -3.45 -0.16 -9.97
N ASP A 100 -3.55 1.07 -10.46
CA ASP A 100 -2.40 1.96 -10.54
C ASP A 100 -1.85 2.28 -9.15
N LEU A 101 -2.73 2.61 -8.19
CA LEU A 101 -2.33 2.87 -6.80
C LEU A 101 -1.65 1.64 -6.17
N LEU A 102 -2.22 0.44 -6.32
CA LEU A 102 -1.58 -0.80 -5.85
C LEU A 102 -0.18 -1.01 -6.42
N ARG A 103 0.02 -0.65 -7.70
CA ARG A 103 1.31 -0.81 -8.38
C ARG A 103 2.34 0.23 -7.92
N PHE A 104 1.92 1.48 -7.81
CA PHE A 104 2.79 2.63 -7.60
C PHE A 104 3.00 3.00 -6.13
N LEU A 105 2.20 2.48 -5.19
CA LEU A 105 2.31 2.78 -3.76
C LEU A 105 3.74 2.61 -3.24
N ARG A 106 4.32 3.68 -2.66
CA ARG A 106 5.65 3.67 -2.04
C ARG A 106 5.63 4.34 -0.69
N PHE A 107 6.57 3.92 0.16
CA PHE A 107 6.73 4.38 1.54
C PHE A 107 8.09 5.05 1.77
N ASP A 108 8.98 5.05 0.75
CA ASP A 108 10.34 5.56 0.84
C ASP A 108 10.97 5.83 -0.56
N ASP A 109 12.20 6.35 -0.56
CA ASP A 109 13.02 6.52 -1.78
C ASP A 109 14.05 5.40 -1.94
N ARG A 110 13.78 4.49 -2.88
CA ARG A 110 14.66 3.35 -3.20
C ARG A 110 16.12 3.74 -3.46
N GLN A 111 16.40 4.92 -3.99
CA GLN A 111 17.76 5.35 -4.32
C GLN A 111 18.59 5.73 -3.09
N ARG A 112 17.94 5.98 -1.94
CA ARG A 112 18.58 6.46 -0.71
C ARG A 112 18.63 5.41 0.40
N ARG A 113 18.10 4.21 0.16
CA ARG A 113 18.08 3.12 1.15
C ARG A 113 19.49 2.71 1.54
N ASP A 114 19.70 2.53 2.84
CA ASP A 114 20.79 1.68 3.29
C ASP A 114 20.47 0.24 2.86
N LYS A 115 21.41 -0.40 2.16
CA LYS A 115 21.28 -1.78 1.69
C LYS A 115 21.43 -2.79 2.83
N SER A 116 22.01 -2.38 3.96
CA SER A 116 22.16 -3.21 5.14
C SER A 116 20.84 -3.33 5.93
N ASP A 117 20.00 -2.30 5.88
CA ASP A 117 18.71 -2.29 6.52
C ASP A 117 17.64 -2.96 5.64
N ARG A 118 17.25 -4.15 6.06
CA ARG A 118 16.22 -4.95 5.37
C ARG A 118 14.81 -4.34 5.49
N LEU A 119 14.55 -3.52 6.51
CA LEU A 119 13.26 -2.87 6.75
C LEU A 119 13.21 -1.43 6.23
N ALA A 120 14.30 -0.89 5.69
CA ALA A 120 14.39 0.44 5.10
C ALA A 120 13.17 0.82 4.21
N PRO A 121 12.60 -0.09 3.38
CA PRO A 121 11.45 0.25 2.55
C PRO A 121 10.19 0.72 3.28
N ILE A 122 10.02 0.43 4.57
CA ILE A 122 8.84 0.80 5.37
C ILE A 122 9.20 1.43 6.73
N TRP A 123 10.49 1.49 7.07
CA TRP A 123 10.97 1.83 8.41
C TRP A 123 10.40 3.13 8.94
N PHE A 124 10.45 4.21 8.15
CA PHE A 124 9.96 5.51 8.56
C PHE A 124 8.46 5.51 8.93
N ILE A 125 7.65 4.79 8.16
CA ILE A 125 6.21 4.66 8.40
C ILE A 125 5.97 3.86 9.69
N LEU A 126 6.70 2.76 9.86
CA LEU A 126 6.61 1.93 11.07
C LEU A 126 7.03 2.70 12.33
N GLU A 127 8.10 3.49 12.24
CA GLU A 127 8.57 4.34 13.34
C GLU A 127 7.51 5.40 13.70
N CYS A 128 6.98 6.11 12.70
CA CYS A 128 5.93 7.11 12.95
C CYS A 128 4.67 6.50 13.57
N PHE A 129 4.28 5.30 13.12
CA PHE A 129 3.12 4.57 13.65
C PHE A 129 3.36 4.10 15.09
N THR A 130 4.50 3.45 15.35
CA THR A 130 4.82 2.91 16.69
C THR A 130 4.93 4.02 17.75
N GLN A 131 5.37 5.21 17.36
CA GLN A 131 5.36 6.39 18.24
C GLN A 131 3.96 6.85 18.66
N GLN A 132 2.90 6.51 17.91
CA GLN A 132 1.52 6.85 18.28
C GLN A 132 0.93 5.88 19.31
N LEU A 133 1.40 4.63 19.35
CA LEU A 133 0.86 3.59 20.22
C LEU A 133 0.84 4.00 21.71
N PRO A 134 1.95 4.39 22.36
CA PRO A 134 1.94 4.77 23.78
C PRO A 134 1.23 6.11 24.05
N ARG A 135 0.97 6.93 23.01
CA ARG A 135 0.27 8.22 23.16
C ARG A 135 -1.24 8.06 23.26
N HIS A 136 -1.77 7.02 22.61
CA HIS A 136 -3.21 6.81 22.48
C HIS A 136 -3.70 5.54 23.15
N PHE A 137 -2.79 4.71 23.66
CA PHE A 137 -3.12 3.50 24.40
C PHE A 137 -2.27 3.39 25.67
N THR A 138 -2.92 3.22 26.81
CA THR A 138 -2.28 2.89 28.08
C THR A 138 -2.59 1.43 28.40
N SER A 139 -1.55 0.61 28.55
CA SER A 139 -1.68 -0.80 28.91
C SER A 139 -2.18 -0.98 30.34
N SER A 140 -2.87 -2.09 30.59
CA SER A 140 -3.17 -2.57 31.94
C SER A 140 -1.99 -3.37 32.52
N GLU A 141 -2.16 -3.88 33.75
CA GLU A 141 -1.15 -4.64 34.49
C GLU A 141 -0.71 -5.93 33.79
N ASN A 142 -1.62 -6.58 33.07
CA ASN A 142 -1.36 -7.87 32.43
C ASN A 142 -1.08 -7.68 30.94
N LEU A 143 0.16 -7.93 30.53
CA LEU A 143 0.61 -7.85 29.14
C LEU A 143 1.12 -9.20 28.66
N THR A 144 0.89 -9.49 27.37
CA THR A 144 1.39 -10.68 26.70
C THR A 144 2.34 -10.28 25.59
N ILE A 145 3.45 -11.01 25.48
CA ILE A 145 4.39 -10.90 24.37
C ILE A 145 4.31 -12.21 23.59
N ASP A 146 4.00 -12.11 22.31
CA ASP A 146 3.90 -13.24 21.38
C ASP A 146 4.34 -12.74 20.00
N GLU A 147 4.69 -13.64 19.08
CA GLU A 147 5.00 -13.27 17.71
C GLU A 147 3.77 -13.37 16.81
N GLN A 148 3.65 -12.48 15.83
CA GLN A 148 2.64 -12.56 14.78
C GLN A 148 3.30 -12.91 13.45
N LEU A 149 2.79 -13.92 12.76
CA LEU A 149 3.19 -14.24 11.39
C LEU A 149 2.28 -13.50 10.40
N VAL A 150 2.88 -12.69 9.52
CA VAL A 150 2.18 -12.11 8.36
C VAL A 150 2.55 -12.95 7.13
N PRO A 151 1.62 -13.74 6.55
CA PRO A 151 1.94 -14.63 5.44
C PRO A 151 2.41 -13.85 4.19
N PHE A 152 3.55 -14.25 3.63
CA PHE A 152 4.08 -13.66 2.40
C PHE A 152 4.87 -14.70 1.59
N ARG A 153 4.50 -14.90 0.32
CA ARG A 153 5.15 -15.88 -0.59
C ARG A 153 6.10 -15.23 -1.62
N GLY A 154 6.34 -13.91 -1.53
CA GLY A 154 7.21 -13.20 -2.46
C GLY A 154 8.69 -13.24 -2.07
N ARG A 155 9.56 -12.72 -2.96
CA ARG A 155 10.99 -12.59 -2.67
C ARG A 155 11.25 -11.47 -1.67
N CYS A 156 11.53 -11.84 -0.43
CA CYS A 156 11.87 -10.91 0.63
C CYS A 156 12.95 -11.52 1.54
N SER A 157 14.00 -10.74 1.83
CA SER A 157 15.22 -11.22 2.51
C SER A 157 15.05 -11.47 4.01
N PHE A 158 13.88 -11.17 4.58
CA PHE A 158 13.55 -11.34 5.99
C PHE A 158 12.31 -12.22 6.22
N VAL A 159 11.86 -12.94 5.19
CA VAL A 159 10.86 -14.01 5.36
C VAL A 159 11.49 -15.15 6.16
N GLN A 160 10.77 -15.61 7.17
CA GLN A 160 11.15 -16.74 8.00
C GLN A 160 10.09 -17.83 7.90
N TYR A 161 10.53 -19.09 7.86
CA TYR A 161 9.63 -20.24 7.93
C TYR A 161 9.29 -20.53 9.39
N MET A 162 7.99 -20.57 9.71
CA MET A 162 7.48 -20.89 11.05
C MET A 162 6.54 -22.10 10.94
N PRO A 163 7.04 -23.35 11.12
CA PRO A 163 6.26 -24.56 10.86
C PRO A 163 5.05 -24.72 11.78
N GLU A 164 5.11 -24.18 12.99
CA GLU A 164 4.08 -24.33 14.01
C GLU A 164 2.92 -23.33 13.86
N LYS A 165 3.04 -22.32 12.99
CA LYS A 165 1.98 -21.33 12.77
C LYS A 165 1.17 -21.67 11.52
N PRO A 166 -0.17 -21.68 11.59
CA PRO A 166 -0.99 -21.80 10.40
C PRO A 166 -0.74 -20.58 9.51
N SER A 167 0.01 -20.79 8.44
CA SER A 167 -0.15 -19.98 7.24
C SER A 167 -1.14 -20.78 6.39
N ASN A 168 -2.21 -20.18 5.90
CA ASN A 168 -3.07 -20.86 4.91
C ASN A 168 -2.14 -21.25 3.75
N MET A 169 -1.78 -22.53 3.74
CA MET A 169 -0.84 -23.20 2.85
C MET A 169 -1.63 -24.07 1.88
N ASP A 170 -2.69 -23.48 1.35
CA ASP A 170 -3.37 -23.92 0.14
C ASP A 170 -3.15 -22.88 -0.97
#